data_AF-A0A1S3N2C5-F1
#
_entry.id   AF-A0A1S3N2C5-F1
#
_cell.length_a   1.000
_cell.length_b   1.000
_cell.length_c   1.000
_cell.angle_alpha   90.00
_cell.angle_beta   90.00
_cell.angle_gamma   90.00
#
_symmetry.space_group_name_H-M   'P 1'
#
loop_
_entity.id
_entity.type
_entity.pdbx_description
1 polymer ?
#
loop_
_entity_poly.entity_id
_entity_poly.type
_entity_poly.pdbx_seq_one_letter_code
_entity_poly.pdbx_strand_id
1 'polypeptide(L)'
;MCRYRNVWNIDLKLRPAFLGGIMQGSGNKPPGLVPNKFLYMTTDLHRLAQYFQVPISPPADPFEAMFEKGSLSAMRFVAAVQEREVGGDKQVEQVSRELWMRIWSQDKDITQPASLSEAAMKAGLSASEVEELLKLSTSKEIKDKLKRSTQEALDHRAFGFPLAVCHVNGKAEVFFGSDRFELIAHCIGEKWMGPQPVT
;
A
#
# COMPACT_ATOMS: atom_id res chain seq x y z
N MET A 1 -2.14 8.86 5.10
CA MET A 1 -1.53 8.81 6.45
C MET A 1 -0.12 9.36 6.56
N CYS A 2 0.84 9.07 5.68
CA CYS A 2 2.24 9.53 5.85
C CYS A 2 2.38 11.06 6.08
N ARG A 3 1.59 11.90 5.39
CA ARG A 3 1.56 13.36 5.61
C ARG A 3 1.19 13.78 7.04
N TYR A 4 0.49 12.93 7.78
CA TYR A 4 0.06 13.17 9.15
C TYR A 4 0.99 12.56 10.21
N ARG A 5 2.06 11.86 9.80
CA ARG A 5 3.01 11.19 10.72
C ARG A 5 3.63 12.14 11.75
N ASN A 6 3.87 13.40 11.35
CA ASN A 6 4.46 14.44 12.20
C ASN A 6 3.43 15.51 12.61
N VAL A 7 2.14 15.24 12.41
CA VAL A 7 1.03 16.19 12.67
C VAL A 7 0.14 15.64 13.79
N TRP A 8 -0.24 14.37 13.70
CA TRP A 8 -0.97 13.68 14.74
C TRP A 8 -0.01 12.96 15.69
N ASN A 9 -0.40 12.81 16.94
CA ASN A 9 0.33 12.02 17.93
C ASN A 9 0.09 10.51 17.69
N ILE A 10 0.68 9.99 16.61
CA ILE A 10 0.53 8.59 16.18
C ILE A 10 1.89 7.95 15.92
N ASP A 11 1.97 6.64 16.17
CA ASP A 11 3.04 5.78 15.64
C ASP A 11 2.54 5.04 14.40
N LEU A 12 2.74 5.63 13.23
CA LEU A 12 2.29 5.04 11.96
C LEU A 12 3.19 3.86 11.56
N LYS A 13 2.64 2.65 11.59
CA LYS A 13 3.27 1.43 11.06
C LYS A 13 2.72 1.06 9.69
N LEU A 14 3.60 0.90 8.70
CA LEU A 14 3.23 0.37 7.40
C LEU A 14 3.19 -1.16 7.45
N ARG A 15 2.17 -1.79 6.86
CA ARG A 15 2.01 -3.25 6.88
C ARG A 15 1.86 -3.78 5.45
N PRO A 16 2.94 -4.19 4.79
CA PRO A 16 2.88 -4.83 3.48
C PRO A 16 2.03 -6.10 3.57
N ALA A 17 0.96 -6.17 2.79
CA ALA A 17 0.03 -7.30 2.75
C ALA A 17 -0.46 -7.54 1.32
N PHE A 18 -0.98 -8.73 1.04
CA PHE A 18 -1.31 -9.13 -0.33
C PHE A 18 -2.83 -9.11 -0.58
N LEU A 19 -3.29 -8.16 -1.41
CA LEU A 19 -4.70 -7.98 -1.73
C LEU A 19 -5.35 -9.26 -2.29
N GLY A 20 -4.66 -9.99 -3.17
CA GLY A 20 -5.18 -11.26 -3.69
C GLY A 20 -5.48 -12.27 -2.58
N GLY A 21 -4.66 -12.32 -1.54
CA GLY A 21 -4.88 -13.15 -0.35
C GLY A 21 -6.06 -12.68 0.50
N ILE A 22 -6.24 -11.35 0.66
CA ILE A 22 -7.40 -10.80 1.37
C ILE A 22 -8.70 -11.16 0.66
N MET A 23 -8.78 -10.94 -0.66
CA MET A 23 -10.00 -11.18 -1.41
C MET A 23 -10.39 -12.67 -1.42
N GLN A 24 -9.40 -13.56 -1.53
CA GLN A 24 -9.62 -14.99 -1.39
C GLN A 24 -10.11 -15.34 0.03
N GLY A 25 -9.42 -14.86 1.07
CA GLY A 25 -9.74 -15.19 2.47
C GLY A 25 -11.08 -14.65 2.94
N SER A 26 -11.52 -13.50 2.41
CA SER A 26 -12.80 -12.88 2.76
C SER A 26 -13.95 -13.26 1.81
N GLY A 27 -13.69 -14.01 0.74
CA GLY A 27 -14.66 -14.30 -0.32
C GLY A 27 -15.13 -13.08 -1.13
N ASN A 28 -14.37 -11.98 -1.11
CA ASN A 28 -14.75 -10.75 -1.82
C ASN A 28 -14.38 -10.80 -3.31
N LYS A 29 -15.08 -10.01 -4.13
CA LYS A 29 -14.83 -9.88 -5.58
C LYS A 29 -14.41 -8.46 -5.95
N PRO A 30 -13.59 -8.27 -6.99
CA PRO A 30 -13.14 -6.94 -7.40
C PRO A 30 -14.32 -6.06 -7.81
N PRO A 31 -14.39 -4.80 -7.35
CA PRO A 31 -15.48 -3.91 -7.71
C PRO A 31 -15.53 -3.61 -9.22
N GLY A 32 -14.39 -3.65 -9.89
CA GLY A 32 -14.26 -3.44 -11.34
C GLY A 32 -14.98 -4.50 -12.20
N LEU A 33 -15.38 -5.64 -11.63
CA LEU A 33 -16.20 -6.63 -12.35
C LEU A 33 -17.65 -6.15 -12.58
N VAL A 34 -18.09 -5.08 -11.90
CA VAL A 34 -19.39 -4.45 -12.12
C VAL A 34 -19.19 -3.20 -12.98
N PRO A 35 -19.72 -3.15 -14.23
CA PRO A 35 -19.44 -2.05 -15.17
C PRO A 35 -19.71 -0.64 -14.60
N ASN A 36 -20.83 -0.44 -13.91
CA ASN A 36 -21.16 0.86 -13.31
C ASN A 36 -20.19 1.26 -12.19
N LYS A 37 -19.68 0.30 -11.41
CA LYS A 37 -18.67 0.57 -10.38
C LYS A 37 -17.33 0.91 -11.02
N PHE A 38 -16.96 0.22 -12.10
CA PHE A 38 -15.74 0.52 -12.85
C PHE A 38 -15.76 1.95 -13.41
N LEU A 39 -16.83 2.35 -14.11
CA LEU A 39 -16.97 3.70 -14.66
C LEU A 39 -16.94 4.79 -13.58
N TYR A 40 -17.59 4.52 -12.43
CA TYR A 40 -17.53 5.40 -11.27
C TYR A 40 -16.10 5.53 -10.75
N MET A 41 -15.40 4.42 -10.53
CA MET A 41 -14.01 4.41 -10.03
C MET A 41 -13.07 5.19 -10.95
N THR A 42 -13.18 5.03 -12.27
CA THR A 42 -12.38 5.80 -13.23
C THR A 42 -12.60 7.29 -13.05
N THR A 43 -13.85 7.74 -12.93
CA THR A 43 -14.16 9.17 -12.71
C THR A 43 -13.68 9.65 -11.35
N ASP A 44 -13.87 8.84 -10.31
CA ASP A 44 -13.54 9.20 -8.93
C ASP A 44 -12.02 9.30 -8.70
N LEU A 45 -11.23 8.39 -9.29
CA LEU A 45 -9.77 8.44 -9.22
C LEU A 45 -9.20 9.75 -9.77
N HIS A 46 -9.79 10.33 -10.82
CA HIS A 46 -9.36 11.65 -11.33
C HIS A 46 -9.64 12.77 -10.33
N ARG A 47 -10.80 12.75 -9.67
CA ARG A 47 -11.16 13.73 -8.63
C ARG A 47 -10.24 13.58 -7.41
N LEU A 48 -9.99 12.34 -6.98
CA LEU A 48 -9.13 12.02 -5.86
C LEU A 48 -7.67 12.39 -6.14
N ALA A 49 -7.17 12.20 -7.36
CA ALA A 49 -5.83 12.62 -7.75
C ALA A 49 -5.63 14.13 -7.54
N GLN A 50 -6.62 14.95 -7.94
CA GLN A 50 -6.62 16.40 -7.74
C GLN A 50 -6.76 16.76 -6.25
N TYR A 51 -7.73 16.18 -5.55
CA TYR A 51 -8.01 16.47 -4.14
C TYR A 51 -6.83 16.14 -3.23
N PHE A 52 -6.23 14.95 -3.41
CA PHE A 52 -5.06 14.51 -2.64
C PHE A 52 -3.74 15.05 -3.18
N GLN A 53 -3.70 15.70 -4.35
CA GLN A 53 -2.44 16.03 -5.07
C GLN A 53 -1.50 14.82 -5.14
N VAL A 54 -2.01 13.73 -5.71
CA VAL A 54 -1.24 12.51 -5.99
C VAL A 54 -1.35 12.26 -7.49
N PRO A 55 -0.24 12.11 -8.23
CA PRO A 55 -0.24 12.03 -9.70
C PRO A 55 -0.66 10.64 -10.18
N ILE A 56 -1.92 10.26 -9.98
CA ILE A 56 -2.48 8.99 -10.45
C ILE A 56 -2.84 9.12 -11.93
N SER A 57 -2.27 8.23 -12.74
CA SER A 57 -2.67 7.96 -14.12
C SER A 57 -2.79 6.45 -14.27
N PRO A 58 -4.01 5.89 -14.41
CA PRO A 58 -4.20 4.46 -14.55
C PRO A 58 -3.36 3.87 -15.70
N PRO A 59 -2.90 2.62 -15.60
CA PRO A 59 -2.20 1.94 -16.70
C PRO A 59 -3.12 1.82 -17.92
N ALA A 60 -2.54 1.68 -19.12
CA ALA A 60 -3.31 1.52 -20.36
C ALA A 60 -4.23 0.29 -20.33
N ASP A 61 -3.77 -0.79 -19.70
CA ASP A 61 -4.56 -1.99 -19.41
C ASP A 61 -4.59 -2.29 -17.90
N PRO A 62 -5.57 -1.76 -17.16
CA PRO A 62 -5.73 -2.05 -15.74
C PRO A 62 -6.07 -3.51 -15.45
N PHE A 63 -6.68 -4.22 -16.40
CA PHE A 63 -7.06 -5.61 -16.20
C PHE A 63 -5.81 -6.50 -16.22
N GLU A 64 -4.96 -6.36 -17.23
CA GLU A 64 -3.67 -7.06 -17.33
C GLU A 64 -2.81 -6.76 -16.09
N ALA A 65 -2.69 -5.49 -15.72
CA ALA A 65 -1.88 -5.07 -14.57
C ALA A 65 -2.36 -5.70 -13.24
N MET A 66 -3.67 -5.73 -13.00
CA MET A 66 -4.23 -6.21 -11.72
C MET A 66 -4.42 -7.73 -11.66
N PHE A 67 -4.90 -8.36 -12.73
CA PHE A 67 -5.38 -9.74 -12.70
C PHE A 67 -4.44 -10.74 -13.36
N GLU A 68 -3.62 -10.33 -14.32
CA GLU A 68 -2.67 -11.22 -15.00
C GLU A 68 -1.27 -11.11 -14.37
N LYS A 69 -0.74 -9.88 -14.28
CA LYS A 69 0.57 -9.61 -13.71
C LYS A 69 0.55 -9.61 -12.18
N GLY A 70 -0.40 -8.89 -11.60
CA GLY A 70 -0.55 -8.73 -10.16
C GLY A 70 0.67 -8.08 -9.49
N SER A 71 0.75 -8.20 -8.15
CA SER A 71 1.75 -7.49 -7.34
C SER A 71 2.51 -8.38 -6.36
N LEU A 72 2.44 -9.71 -6.49
CA LEU A 72 3.01 -10.63 -5.50
C LEU A 72 4.53 -10.45 -5.32
N SER A 73 5.28 -10.31 -6.42
CA SER A 73 6.73 -10.05 -6.37
C SER A 73 7.04 -8.72 -5.71
N ALA A 74 6.31 -7.65 -6.07
CA ALA A 74 6.45 -6.33 -5.45
C ALA A 74 6.16 -6.36 -3.94
N MET A 75 5.07 -7.00 -3.51
CA MET A 75 4.73 -7.07 -2.09
C MET A 75 5.71 -7.90 -1.26
N ARG A 76 6.29 -8.96 -1.84
CA ARG A 76 7.40 -9.69 -1.21
C ARG A 76 8.65 -8.82 -1.11
N PHE A 77 8.97 -8.06 -2.16
CA PHE A 77 10.11 -7.16 -2.15
C PHE A 77 9.95 -6.07 -1.08
N VAL A 78 8.78 -5.43 -0.97
CA VAL A 78 8.49 -4.46 0.10
C VAL A 78 8.55 -5.11 1.49
N ALA A 79 8.08 -6.36 1.64
CA ALA A 79 8.21 -7.10 2.90
C ALA A 79 9.68 -7.41 3.25
N ALA A 80 10.55 -7.64 2.25
CA ALA A 80 11.99 -7.79 2.45
C ALA A 80 12.66 -6.47 2.86
N VAL A 81 12.24 -5.35 2.26
CA VAL A 81 12.67 -3.99 2.69
C VAL A 81 12.30 -3.78 4.16
N GLN A 82 11.07 -4.10 4.54
CA GLN A 82 10.62 -3.98 5.93
C GLN A 82 11.39 -4.90 6.89
N GLU A 83 11.83 -6.08 6.45
CA GLU A 83 12.63 -6.98 7.30
C GLU A 83 14.02 -6.42 7.61
N ARG A 84 14.63 -5.71 6.65
CA ARG A 84 15.98 -5.15 6.79
C ARG A 84 15.99 -3.77 7.44
N GLU A 85 14.87 -3.06 7.41
CA GLU A 85 14.77 -1.73 7.98
C GLU A 85 14.75 -1.77 9.51
N VAL A 86 15.56 -0.93 10.15
CA VAL A 86 15.66 -0.81 11.61
C VAL A 86 15.17 0.57 12.03
N GLY A 87 14.30 0.62 13.05
CA GLY A 87 13.91 1.88 13.69
C GLY A 87 12.82 2.69 12.97
N GLY A 88 12.14 2.15 11.97
CA GLY A 88 11.05 2.84 11.28
C GLY A 88 10.54 2.12 10.03
N ASP A 89 9.81 2.87 9.20
CA ASP A 89 9.28 2.43 7.89
C ASP A 89 9.62 3.45 6.78
N LYS A 90 10.71 4.20 6.91
CA LYS A 90 11.12 5.24 5.95
C LYS A 90 11.44 4.61 4.59
N GLN A 91 12.26 3.55 4.57
CA GLN A 91 12.62 2.88 3.33
C GLN A 91 11.44 2.12 2.74
N VAL A 92 10.63 1.47 3.59
CA VAL A 92 9.34 0.88 3.19
C VAL A 92 8.45 1.92 2.51
N GLU A 93 8.32 3.12 3.09
CA GLU A 93 7.54 4.22 2.55
C GLU A 93 8.08 4.69 1.19
N GLN A 94 9.38 4.90 1.07
CA GLN A 94 10.03 5.37 -0.17
C GLN A 94 9.92 4.34 -1.30
N VAL A 95 10.24 3.07 -1.04
CA VAL A 95 10.13 2.00 -2.04
C VAL A 95 8.68 1.77 -2.45
N SER A 96 7.74 1.75 -1.49
CA SER A 96 6.30 1.61 -1.80
C SER A 96 5.81 2.75 -2.69
N ARG A 97 6.26 3.98 -2.44
CA ARG A 97 5.92 5.14 -3.27
C ARG A 97 6.48 5.00 -4.69
N GLU A 98 7.74 4.61 -4.85
CA GLU A 98 8.32 4.44 -6.20
C GLU A 98 7.65 3.30 -6.98
N LEU A 99 7.32 2.18 -6.33
CA LEU A 99 6.54 1.11 -6.96
C LEU A 99 5.14 1.60 -7.36
N TRP A 100 4.46 2.37 -6.49
CA TRP A 100 3.17 2.97 -6.81
C TRP A 100 3.26 3.92 -8.01
N MET A 101 4.29 4.77 -8.06
CA MET A 101 4.54 5.68 -9.18
C MET A 101 4.80 4.93 -10.50
N ARG A 102 5.47 3.77 -10.45
CA ARG A 102 5.66 2.95 -11.66
C ARG A 102 4.35 2.47 -12.25
N ILE A 103 3.55 1.74 -11.48
CA ILE A 103 2.33 1.11 -12.00
C ILE A 103 1.17 2.11 -12.19
N TRP A 104 0.97 3.05 -11.26
CA TRP A 104 -0.23 3.91 -11.20
C TRP A 104 0.00 5.35 -11.64
N SER A 105 1.15 5.64 -12.24
CA SER A 105 1.46 6.97 -12.78
C SER A 105 2.24 6.91 -14.08
N GLN A 106 3.12 5.92 -14.24
CA GLN A 106 4.01 5.81 -15.40
C GLN A 106 3.71 4.63 -16.33
N ASP A 107 2.71 3.79 -15.99
CA ASP A 107 2.38 2.57 -16.71
C ASP A 107 3.59 1.64 -16.94
N LYS A 108 4.36 1.40 -15.88
CA LYS A 108 5.56 0.56 -15.87
C LYS A 108 5.37 -0.69 -15.02
N ASP A 109 6.06 -1.75 -15.43
CA ASP A 109 6.10 -3.02 -14.73
C ASP A 109 6.61 -2.89 -13.27
N ILE A 110 6.08 -3.76 -12.42
CA ILE A 110 6.50 -3.96 -11.01
C ILE A 110 6.68 -5.46 -10.67
N THR A 111 6.74 -6.34 -11.66
CA THR A 111 6.81 -7.80 -11.45
C THR A 111 8.21 -8.36 -11.61
N GLN A 112 9.04 -7.72 -12.45
CA GLN A 112 10.37 -8.21 -12.80
C GLN A 112 11.46 -7.67 -11.85
N PRO A 113 12.54 -8.45 -11.58
CA PRO A 113 13.65 -7.99 -10.75
C PRO A 113 14.23 -6.64 -11.18
N ALA A 114 14.40 -6.41 -12.49
CA ALA A 114 14.91 -5.14 -13.02
C ALA A 114 14.00 -3.95 -12.68
N SER A 115 12.68 -4.14 -12.75
CA SER A 115 11.70 -3.12 -12.38
C SER A 115 11.72 -2.78 -10.89
N LEU A 116 11.84 -3.81 -10.04
CA LEU A 116 11.98 -3.64 -8.59
C LEU A 116 13.29 -2.91 -8.25
N SER A 117 14.39 -3.25 -8.93
CA SER A 117 15.67 -2.58 -8.77
C SER A 117 15.60 -1.10 -9.12
N GLU A 118 15.00 -0.75 -10.26
CA GLU A 118 14.86 0.64 -10.69
C GLU A 118 14.07 1.47 -9.66
N ALA A 119 12.95 0.92 -9.15
CA ALA A 119 12.17 1.56 -8.10
C ALA A 119 12.97 1.74 -6.81
N ALA A 120 13.68 0.70 -6.38
CA ALA A 120 14.44 0.69 -5.14
C ALA A 120 15.65 1.65 -5.18
N MET A 121 16.38 1.69 -6.29
CA MET A 121 17.48 2.62 -6.49
C MET A 121 16.98 4.07 -6.52
N LYS A 122 15.84 4.32 -7.18
CA LYS A 122 15.21 5.65 -7.16
C LYS A 122 14.72 6.06 -5.77
N ALA A 123 14.35 5.08 -4.94
CA ALA A 123 14.04 5.25 -3.52
C ALA A 123 15.28 5.43 -2.63
N GLY A 124 16.50 5.47 -3.19
CA GLY A 124 17.75 5.77 -2.49
C GLY A 124 18.55 4.57 -2.01
N LEU A 125 18.16 3.33 -2.36
CA LEU A 125 18.93 2.13 -2.04
C LEU A 125 20.13 1.97 -2.98
N SER A 126 21.26 1.53 -2.44
CA SER A 126 22.44 1.17 -3.24
C SER A 126 22.21 -0.13 -4.02
N ALA A 127 22.97 -0.33 -5.11
CA ALA A 127 22.87 -1.53 -5.93
C ALA A 127 23.10 -2.82 -5.13
N SER A 128 24.03 -2.81 -4.16
CA SER A 128 24.30 -3.95 -3.28
C SER A 128 23.12 -4.26 -2.35
N GLU A 129 22.49 -3.24 -1.76
CA GLU A 129 21.30 -3.44 -0.92
C GLU A 129 20.15 -4.02 -1.75
N VAL A 130 19.95 -3.50 -2.96
CA VAL A 130 18.92 -3.99 -3.88
C VAL A 130 19.14 -5.45 -4.25
N GLU A 131 20.37 -5.86 -4.55
CA GLU A 131 20.69 -7.26 -4.86
C GLU A 131 20.38 -8.19 -3.68
N GLU A 132 20.73 -7.80 -2.46
CA GLU A 132 20.40 -8.55 -1.24
C GLU A 132 18.90 -8.65 -1.01
N LEU A 133 18.17 -7.55 -1.18
CA LEU A 133 16.71 -7.50 -1.02
C LEU A 133 15.99 -8.35 -2.07
N LEU A 134 16.46 -8.36 -3.31
CA LEU A 134 15.92 -9.22 -4.36
C LEU A 134 16.07 -10.70 -3.98
N LYS A 135 17.26 -11.12 -3.52
CA LYS A 135 17.49 -12.49 -3.03
C LYS A 135 16.58 -12.80 -1.85
N LEU A 136 16.54 -11.93 -0.85
CA LEU A 136 15.74 -12.09 0.38
C LEU A 136 14.24 -12.18 0.08
N SER A 137 13.72 -11.42 -0.89
CA SER A 137 12.30 -11.42 -1.27
C SER A 137 11.77 -12.78 -1.73
N THR A 138 12.66 -13.66 -2.19
CA THR A 138 12.31 -15.01 -2.65
C THR A 138 12.40 -16.07 -1.55
N SER A 139 12.96 -15.71 -0.39
CA SER A 139 13.16 -16.61 0.75
C SER A 139 11.84 -17.10 1.36
N LYS A 140 11.90 -18.23 2.06
CA LYS A 140 10.76 -18.75 2.82
C LYS A 140 10.32 -17.77 3.91
N GLU A 141 11.27 -17.14 4.58
CA GLU A 141 11.03 -16.16 5.63
C GLU A 141 10.14 -15.01 5.17
N ILE A 142 10.47 -14.36 4.05
CA ILE A 142 9.66 -13.25 3.51
C ILE A 142 8.32 -13.72 2.97
N LYS A 143 8.27 -14.90 2.35
CA LYS A 143 6.99 -15.51 1.92
C LYS A 143 6.06 -15.72 3.11
N ASP A 144 6.58 -16.21 4.23
CA ASP A 144 5.79 -16.46 5.43
C ASP A 144 5.45 -15.15 6.16
N LYS A 145 6.35 -14.16 6.16
CA LYS A 145 6.06 -12.81 6.69
C LYS A 145 4.90 -12.15 5.98
N LEU A 146 4.90 -12.14 4.64
CA LEU A 146 3.80 -11.57 3.86
C LEU A 146 2.48 -12.33 4.07
N LYS A 147 2.53 -13.67 4.24
CA LYS A 147 1.34 -14.46 4.61
C LYS A 147 0.81 -14.05 5.97
N ARG A 148 1.68 -13.92 6.99
CA ARG A 148 1.29 -13.51 8.35
C ARG A 148 0.66 -12.13 8.36
N SER A 149 1.26 -11.13 7.74
CA SER A 149 0.68 -9.78 7.69
C SER A 149 -0.67 -9.73 6.93
N THR A 150 -0.81 -10.56 5.90
CA THR A 150 -2.09 -10.72 5.18
C THR A 150 -3.13 -11.40 6.07
N GLN A 151 -2.75 -12.41 6.86
CA GLN A 151 -3.63 -13.07 7.82
C GLN A 151 -4.03 -12.13 8.96
N GLU A 152 -3.11 -11.34 9.52
CA GLU A 152 -3.40 -10.34 10.56
C GLU A 152 -4.49 -9.36 10.08
N ALA A 153 -4.43 -8.92 8.82
CA ALA A 153 -5.48 -8.08 8.25
C ALA A 153 -6.83 -8.82 8.15
N LEU A 154 -6.84 -10.10 7.76
CA LEU A 154 -8.05 -10.94 7.76
C LEU A 154 -8.63 -11.13 9.16
N ASP A 155 -7.77 -11.28 10.18
CA ASP A 155 -8.20 -11.38 11.59
C ASP A 155 -8.84 -10.07 12.07
N HIS A 156 -8.43 -8.93 11.49
CA HIS A 156 -9.10 -7.63 11.59
C HIS A 156 -10.30 -7.45 10.64
N ARG A 157 -10.79 -8.54 10.05
CA ARG A 157 -11.96 -8.59 9.15
C ARG A 157 -11.77 -7.80 7.85
N ALA A 158 -10.54 -7.69 7.36
CA ALA A 158 -10.28 -7.11 6.05
C ALA A 158 -11.05 -7.86 4.95
N PHE A 159 -11.68 -7.10 4.06
CA PHE A 159 -12.27 -7.60 2.81
C PHE A 159 -11.64 -6.95 1.57
N GLY A 160 -10.69 -6.05 1.77
CA GLY A 160 -9.95 -5.35 0.73
C GLY A 160 -8.96 -4.37 1.34
N PHE A 161 -8.37 -3.52 0.50
CA PHE A 161 -7.44 -2.48 0.93
C PHE A 161 -7.79 -1.10 0.33
N PRO A 162 -7.32 0.00 0.96
CA PRO A 162 -6.55 0.04 2.21
C PRO A 162 -7.40 -0.23 3.46
N LEU A 163 -6.76 -0.77 4.50
CA LEU A 163 -7.31 -0.97 5.83
C LEU A 163 -6.39 -0.25 6.83
N ALA A 164 -6.96 0.57 7.70
CA ALA A 164 -6.27 1.15 8.84
C ALA A 164 -6.79 0.50 10.14
N VAL A 165 -5.87 0.11 11.00
CA VAL A 165 -6.18 -0.38 12.35
C VAL A 165 -5.57 0.61 13.34
N CYS A 166 -6.42 1.32 14.06
CA CYS A 166 -6.04 2.31 15.05
C CYS A 166 -6.16 1.70 16.45
N HIS A 167 -5.05 1.66 17.19
CA HIS A 167 -5.04 1.20 18.57
C HIS A 167 -5.16 2.40 19.52
N VAL A 168 -6.36 2.66 20.04
CA VAL A 168 -6.67 3.80 20.92
C VAL A 168 -7.09 3.26 22.28
N ASN A 169 -6.40 3.69 23.35
CA ASN A 169 -6.70 3.28 24.72
C ASN A 169 -6.82 1.75 24.90
N GLY A 170 -5.93 1.00 24.24
CA GLY A 170 -5.90 -0.48 24.28
C GLY A 170 -6.96 -1.19 23.43
N LYS A 171 -7.79 -0.46 22.67
CA LYS A 171 -8.80 -1.03 21.76
C LYS A 171 -8.40 -0.83 20.31
N ALA A 172 -8.65 -1.84 19.48
CA ALA A 172 -8.44 -1.75 18.04
C ALA A 172 -9.73 -1.28 17.35
N GLU A 173 -9.65 -0.17 16.61
CA GLU A 173 -10.69 0.32 15.71
C GLU A 173 -10.23 0.17 14.26
N VAL A 174 -11.13 -0.30 13.40
CA VAL A 174 -10.80 -0.69 12.02
C VAL A 174 -11.56 0.19 11.03
N PHE A 175 -10.83 0.75 10.06
CA PHE A 175 -11.35 1.64 9.03
C PHE A 175 -10.93 1.15 7.64
N PHE A 176 -11.87 1.04 6.72
CA PHE A 176 -11.63 0.65 5.33
C PHE A 176 -11.75 1.85 4.40
N GLY A 177 -10.79 2.00 3.48
CA GLY A 177 -10.80 3.03 2.44
C GLY A 177 -9.89 4.24 2.72
N SER A 178 -9.62 5.02 1.68
CA SER A 178 -8.85 6.28 1.76
C SER A 178 -9.71 7.50 2.10
N ASP A 179 -10.99 7.29 2.36
CA ASP A 179 -12.06 8.27 2.60
C ASP A 179 -12.53 8.24 4.07
N ARG A 180 -11.71 7.69 4.98
CA ARG A 180 -11.98 7.59 6.42
C ARG A 180 -11.05 8.42 7.29
N PHE A 181 -10.12 9.20 6.72
CA PHE A 181 -9.14 9.93 7.52
C PHE A 181 -9.75 10.95 8.48
N GLU A 182 -10.82 11.64 8.09
CA GLU A 182 -11.53 12.56 8.99
C GLU A 182 -12.19 11.82 10.17
N LEU A 183 -12.81 10.67 9.91
CA LEU A 183 -13.38 9.83 10.96
C LEU A 183 -12.30 9.24 11.87
N ILE A 184 -11.17 8.83 11.30
CA ILE A 184 -10.00 8.40 12.08
C ILE A 184 -9.57 9.53 13.00
N ALA A 185 -9.41 10.76 12.49
CA ALA A 185 -9.02 11.93 13.28
C ALA A 185 -9.97 12.12 14.48
N HIS A 186 -11.29 12.08 14.23
CA HIS A 186 -12.29 12.16 15.28
C HIS A 186 -12.13 11.08 16.35
N CYS A 187 -11.98 9.81 15.96
CA CYS A 187 -11.86 8.69 16.90
C CYS A 187 -10.58 8.74 17.74
N ILE A 188 -9.48 9.25 17.19
CA ILE A 188 -8.20 9.36 17.90
C ILE A 188 -8.02 10.69 18.64
N GLY A 189 -9.01 11.59 18.59
CA GLY A 189 -8.98 12.89 19.26
C GLY A 189 -8.09 13.94 18.57
N GLU A 190 -7.86 13.78 17.27
CA GLU A 190 -6.98 14.63 16.46
C GLU A 190 -7.76 15.52 15.50
N LYS A 191 -7.12 16.58 15.02
CA LYS A 191 -7.74 17.52 14.07
C LYS A 191 -7.47 17.09 12.62
N TRP A 192 -8.55 16.94 11.84
CA TRP A 192 -8.44 16.81 10.38
C TRP A 192 -8.22 18.18 9.73
N MET A 193 -7.17 18.30 8.92
CA MET A 193 -6.80 19.52 8.18
C MET A 193 -6.89 19.31 6.66
N GLY A 194 -7.70 18.35 6.21
CA GLY A 194 -7.77 17.95 4.82
C GLY A 194 -6.63 17.02 4.39
N PRO A 195 -6.59 16.60 3.11
CA PRO A 195 -5.61 15.63 2.61
C PRO A 195 -4.17 16.17 2.55
N GLN A 196 -4.01 17.47 2.76
CA GLN A 196 -2.75 18.21 2.69
C GLN A 196 -2.62 19.09 3.94
N PRO A 197 -2.26 18.51 5.09
CA PRO A 197 -2.06 19.29 6.30
C PRO A 197 -0.92 20.28 6.09
N VAL A 198 -1.11 21.51 6.58
CA VAL A 198 -0.01 22.48 6.68
C VAL A 198 0.86 22.05 7.86
N THR A 199 2.11 21.69 7.57
CA THR A 199 3.14 21.40 8.59
C THR A 199 3.71 22.69 9.16
#